data_AF-A0A6I4HTF5-F1
#
_entry.id   AF-A0A6I4HTF5-F1
#
_cell.length_a   1.000
_cell.length_b   1.000
_cell.length_c   1.000
_cell.angle_alpha   90.00
_cell.angle_beta   90.00
_cell.angle_gamma   90.00
#
_symmetry.space_group_name_H-M   'P 1'
#
loop_
_entity.id
_entity.type
_entity.pdbx_description
1 polymer ?
#
loop_
_entity_poly.entity_id
_entity_poly.type
_entity_poly.pdbx_seq_one_letter_code
_entity_poly.pdbx_strand_id
1 'polypeptide(L)'
;YFNQPTLNKFIESGKANWSKVRKTLLSLLSVDNLTLQENEALRQEVLVKQDSVTLHLPLQVSGYTDFYSSKEHATNVGCMFRDPKNALLPNWSELPV
;
A
#
# COMPACT_ATOMS: atom_id res chain seq x y z
N TYR A 1 10.01 1.10 15.67
CA TYR A 1 8.79 1.09 14.83
C TYR A 1 8.40 -0.31 14.35
N PHE A 2 9.32 -1.28 14.19
CA PHE A 2 8.97 -2.62 13.68
C PHE A 2 8.33 -3.60 14.67
N ASN A 3 8.63 -3.50 15.97
CA ASN A 3 8.00 -4.33 17.00
C ASN A 3 6.63 -3.74 17.40
N GLN A 4 5.68 -3.74 16.47
CA GLN A 4 4.33 -3.18 16.63
C GLN A 4 3.34 -4.09 15.86
N PRO A 5 2.07 -4.19 16.29
CA PRO A 5 1.07 -5.02 15.62
C PRO A 5 0.58 -4.43 14.28
N THR A 6 0.85 -3.15 14.01
CA THR A 6 0.47 -2.45 12.77
C THR A 6 1.60 -1.56 12.27
N LEU A 7 1.53 -1.15 11.00
CA LEU A 7 2.56 -0.32 10.35
C LEU A 7 2.46 1.18 10.68
N ASN A 8 1.44 1.64 11.42
CA ASN A 8 1.19 3.06 11.69
C ASN A 8 2.44 3.79 12.23
N LYS A 9 3.11 3.25 13.25
CA LYS A 9 4.35 3.82 13.82
C LYS A 9 5.50 3.92 12.81
N PHE A 10 5.58 2.99 11.85
CA PHE A 10 6.58 3.05 10.79
C PHE A 10 6.22 4.10 9.74
N ILE A 11 4.95 4.19 9.35
CA ILE A 11 4.47 5.23 8.43
C ILE A 11 4.69 6.61 9.06
N GLU A 12 4.29 6.82 10.31
CA GLU A 12 4.50 8.08 11.05
C GLU A 12 5.97 8.52 11.11
N SER A 13 6.92 7.59 11.00
CA SER A 13 8.36 7.91 10.99
C SER A 13 8.81 8.70 9.75
N GLY A 14 8.00 8.77 8.70
CA GLY A 14 8.19 9.66 7.55
C GLY A 14 9.14 9.17 6.45
N LYS A 15 9.07 9.85 5.30
CA LYS A 15 9.74 9.49 4.03
C LYS A 15 11.24 9.20 4.15
N ALA A 16 11.95 9.93 5.01
CA ALA A 16 13.38 9.74 5.20
C ALA A 16 13.69 8.33 5.75
N ASN A 17 12.91 7.87 6.73
CA ASN A 17 13.03 6.54 7.31
C ASN A 17 12.57 5.46 6.34
N TRP A 18 11.46 5.66 5.61
CA TRP A 18 11.03 4.70 4.59
C TRP A 18 12.10 4.50 3.51
N SER A 19 12.71 5.59 3.04
CA SER A 19 13.77 5.55 2.03
C SER A 19 15.01 4.83 2.57
N LYS A 20 15.38 5.08 3.83
CA LYS A 20 16.49 4.38 4.50
C LYS A 20 16.22 2.88 4.58
N VAL A 21 15.05 2.49 5.10
CA VAL A 21 14.65 1.07 5.21
C VAL A 21 14.62 0.39 3.84
N ARG A 22 14.02 1.02 2.82
CA ARG A 22 14.00 0.48 1.45
C ARG A 22 15.41 0.26 0.92
N LYS A 23 16.32 1.22 1.06
CA LYS A 23 17.72 1.08 0.61
C LYS A 23 18.44 -0.05 1.35
N THR A 24 18.26 -0.15 2.65
CA THR A 24 18.83 -1.23 3.47
C THR A 24 18.30 -2.60 3.04
N LEU A 25 16.99 -2.76 2.86
CA LEU A 25 16.40 -4.01 2.40
C LEU A 25 16.89 -4.39 1.00
N LEU A 26 16.91 -3.46 0.05
CA LEU A 26 17.44 -3.71 -1.29
C LEU A 26 18.91 -4.13 -1.26
N SER A 27 19.72 -3.50 -0.41
CA SER A 27 21.13 -3.87 -0.25
C SER A 27 21.28 -5.26 0.36
N LEU A 28 20.57 -5.58 1.46
CA LEU A 28 20.68 -6.86 2.14
C LEU A 28 20.12 -8.04 1.34
N LEU A 29 19.14 -7.79 0.46
CA LEU A 29 18.52 -8.79 -0.40
C LEU A 29 19.15 -8.86 -1.80
N SER A 30 20.20 -8.06 -2.07
CA SER A 30 20.93 -8.14 -3.34
C SER A 30 21.80 -9.39 -3.39
N VAL A 31 21.93 -9.98 -4.58
CA VAL A 31 22.84 -11.12 -4.85
C VAL A 31 24.32 -10.77 -4.64
N ASP A 32 24.66 -9.49 -4.70
CA ASP A 32 26.03 -9.00 -4.53
C ASP A 32 26.36 -8.70 -3.05
N ASN A 33 25.41 -8.86 -2.12
CA ASN A 33 25.61 -8.59 -0.70
C ASN A 33 25.58 -9.86 0.15
N LEU A 34 26.77 -10.29 0.56
CA LEU A 34 26.96 -11.52 1.32
C LEU A 34 26.49 -11.43 2.78
N THR A 35 26.22 -10.22 3.31
CA THR A 35 25.92 -9.98 4.74
C THR A 35 24.77 -10.85 5.26
N LEU A 36 23.65 -10.87 4.53
CA LEU A 36 22.52 -11.76 4.84
C LEU A 36 22.66 -13.08 4.08
N GLN A 37 23.15 -13.06 2.83
CA GLN A 37 23.21 -14.25 1.98
C GLN A 37 24.08 -15.37 2.53
N GLU A 38 25.20 -15.08 3.20
CA GLU A 38 26.08 -16.13 3.75
C GLU A 38 25.79 -16.44 5.23
N ASN A 39 24.94 -15.65 5.88
CA ASN A 39 24.53 -15.92 7.26
C ASN A 39 23.33 -16.88 7.29
N GLU A 40 23.60 -18.18 7.16
CA GLU A 40 22.55 -19.21 7.15
C GLU A 40 21.68 -19.19 8.41
N ALA A 41 22.29 -19.10 9.59
CA ALA A 41 21.54 -19.07 10.86
C ALA A 41 20.54 -17.91 10.89
N LEU A 42 20.98 -16.70 10.53
CA LEU A 42 20.09 -15.53 10.49
C LEU A 42 19.01 -15.66 9.42
N ARG A 43 19.33 -16.16 8.22
CA ARG A 43 18.34 -16.33 7.13
C ARG A 43 17.20 -17.23 7.54
N GLN A 44 17.49 -18.34 8.23
CA GLN A 44 16.46 -19.26 8.69
C GLN A 44 15.56 -18.64 9.76
N GLU A 45 16.07 -17.67 10.52
CA GLU A 45 15.29 -16.95 11.53
C GLU A 45 14.42 -15.83 10.93
N VAL A 46 14.93 -15.08 9.95
CA VAL A 46 14.29 -13.82 9.49
C VAL A 46 13.52 -13.94 8.16
N LEU A 47 13.76 -14.97 7.36
CA LEU A 47 13.04 -15.23 6.11
C LEU A 47 12.00 -16.34 6.32
N VAL A 48 10.73 -15.94 6.36
CA VAL A 48 9.62 -16.85 6.57
C VAL A 48 8.90 -17.12 5.25
N LYS A 49 8.49 -18.36 5.01
CA LYS A 49 7.71 -18.70 3.82
C LYS A 49 6.33 -18.07 3.90
N GLN A 50 5.82 -17.59 2.76
CA GLN A 50 4.52 -16.93 2.70
C GLN A 50 3.35 -17.89 3.00
N ASP A 51 3.50 -19.18 2.66
CA ASP A 51 2.52 -20.23 2.93
C ASP A 51 2.46 -20.68 4.39
N SER A 52 3.44 -20.28 5.21
CA SER A 52 3.49 -20.60 6.64
C SER A 52 3.04 -19.45 7.53
N VAL A 53 2.50 -18.36 6.97
CA VAL A 53 2.05 -17.18 7.73
C VAL A 53 0.62 -16.79 7.40
N THR A 54 -0.05 -16.17 8.37
CA THR A 54 -1.31 -15.47 8.15
C THR A 54 -1.04 -13.98 8.05
N LEU A 55 -1.48 -13.34 6.97
CA LEU A 55 -1.41 -11.89 6.84
C LEU A 55 -2.56 -11.23 7.62
N HIS A 56 -2.29 -10.04 8.17
CA HIS A 56 -3.27 -9.24 8.91
C HIS A 56 -3.50 -7.90 8.20
N LEU A 57 -4.52 -7.15 8.65
CA LEU A 57 -4.71 -5.78 8.20
C LEU A 57 -3.45 -4.95 8.54
N PRO A 58 -2.82 -4.28 7.57
CA PRO A 58 -1.49 -3.68 7.77
C PRO A 58 -1.50 -2.43 8.64
N LEU A 59 -2.68 -1.82 8.81
CA LEU A 59 -2.86 -0.52 9.44
C LEU A 59 -4.06 -0.55 10.38
N GLN A 60 -3.94 0.19 11.47
CA GLN A 60 -5.12 0.68 12.18
C GLN A 60 -5.68 1.86 11.38
N VAL A 61 -6.83 1.63 10.74
CA VAL A 61 -7.51 2.63 9.90
C VAL A 61 -8.29 3.58 10.79
N SER A 62 -7.87 4.85 10.86
CA SER A 62 -8.57 5.90 11.59
C SER A 62 -9.65 6.61 10.76
N GLY A 63 -9.54 6.52 9.44
CA GLY A 63 -10.51 7.05 8.49
C GLY A 63 -10.32 6.39 7.14
N TYR A 64 -11.43 6.14 6.45
CA TYR A 64 -11.46 5.62 5.09
C TYR A 64 -12.27 6.58 4.23
N THR A 65 -11.66 7.08 3.16
CA THR A 65 -12.29 7.92 2.17
C THR A 65 -12.26 7.17 0.86
N ASP A 66 -13.42 7.05 0.22
CA ASP A 66 -13.57 6.46 -1.10
C ASP A 66 -13.93 7.57 -2.09
N PHE A 67 -13.16 7.70 -3.16
CA PHE A 67 -13.34 8.73 -4.18
C PHE A 67 -14.07 8.16 -5.39
N TYR A 68 -14.79 9.01 -6.10
CA TYR A 68 -15.57 8.65 -7.29
C TYR A 68 -14.92 9.11 -8.60
N SER A 69 -13.59 9.03 -8.69
CA SER A 69 -12.79 9.71 -9.73
C SER A 69 -12.64 8.98 -11.07
N SER A 70 -13.24 7.80 -11.26
CA SER A 70 -13.22 7.13 -12.58
C SER A 70 -14.32 7.69 -13.47
N LYS A 71 -13.95 8.38 -14.54
CA LYS A 71 -14.90 9.01 -15.47
C LYS A 71 -15.80 8.00 -16.14
N GLU A 72 -15.24 6.91 -16.63
CA GLU A 72 -15.96 5.85 -17.31
C GLU A 72 -16.91 5.16 -16.33
N HIS A 73 -16.46 4.87 -15.11
CA HIS A 73 -17.33 4.33 -14.06
C HIS A 73 -18.50 5.27 -13.74
N ALA A 74 -18.21 6.55 -13.48
CA ALA A 74 -19.22 7.56 -13.20
C ALA A 74 -20.21 7.77 -14.36
N THR A 75 -19.71 7.72 -15.59
CA THR A 75 -20.53 7.82 -16.81
C THR A 75 -21.42 6.60 -16.96
N ASN A 76 -20.87 5.39 -16.81
CA ASN A 76 -21.63 4.15 -16.95
C ASN A 76 -22.75 4.06 -15.91
N VAL A 77 -22.45 4.36 -14.65
CA VAL A 77 -23.48 4.44 -13.59
C VAL A 77 -24.48 5.55 -13.93
N GLY A 78 -24.00 6.72 -14.34
CA GLY A 78 -24.84 7.83 -14.78
C GLY A 78 -25.85 7.47 -15.87
N CYS A 79 -25.42 6.76 -16.92
CA CYS A 79 -26.26 6.29 -18.02
C CYS A 79 -27.34 5.28 -17.59
N MET A 80 -27.12 4.53 -16.50
CA MET A 80 -28.14 3.60 -15.98
C MET A 80 -29.25 4.35 -15.24
N PHE A 81 -28.91 5.47 -14.58
CA PHE A 81 -29.85 6.24 -13.74
C PHE A 81 -30.44 7.48 -14.45
N ARG A 82 -29.79 7.96 -15.52
CA ARG A 82 -30.13 9.18 -16.29
C ARG A 82 -29.99 8.90 -17.78
N ASP A 83 -30.28 9.92 -18.59
CA ASP A 83 -29.95 9.91 -20.02
C ASP A 83 -28.43 9.92 -20.25
N PRO A 84 -27.89 9.18 -21.25
CA PRO A 84 -26.46 9.14 -21.53
C PRO A 84 -25.80 10.51 -21.78
N LYS A 85 -26.51 11.50 -22.31
CA LYS A 85 -25.98 12.86 -22.53
C LYS A 85 -25.85 13.64 -21.22
N ASN A 86 -26.55 13.22 -20.17
CA ASN A 86 -26.56 13.83 -18.84
C ASN A 86 -26.02 12.85 -17.77
N ALA A 87 -25.14 11.95 -18.17
CA ALA A 87 -24.63 10.88 -17.31
C ALA A 87 -23.84 11.43 -16.11
N LEU A 88 -23.06 12.50 -16.26
CA LEU A 88 -22.29 13.08 -15.16
C LEU A 88 -23.05 14.24 -14.50
N LEU A 89 -22.98 14.31 -13.17
CA LEU A 89 -23.46 15.48 -12.45
C LEU A 89 -22.51 16.67 -12.65
N PRO A 90 -23.00 17.93 -12.62
CA PRO A 90 -22.17 19.10 -12.92
C PRO A 90 -20.92 19.22 -12.03
N ASN A 91 -21.04 18.84 -10.76
CA ASN A 91 -19.92 18.92 -9.81
C ASN A 91 -18.84 17.86 -10.05
N TRP A 92 -19.12 16.77 -10.76
CA TRP A 92 -18.19 15.65 -10.92
C TRP A 92 -16.91 16.06 -11.66
N SER A 93 -17.01 16.99 -12.61
CA SER A 93 -15.85 17.48 -13.38
C SER A 93 -15.08 18.60 -12.67
N GLU A 94 -15.63 19.15 -11.59
CA GLU A 94 -15.10 20.35 -10.93
C GLU A 94 -14.32 20.01 -9.65
N LEU A 95 -14.62 18.87 -9.02
CA LEU A 95 -13.92 18.38 -7.84
C LEU A 95 -13.89 16.83 -7.83
N PRO A 96 -12.87 16.21 -7.21
CA PRO A 96 -12.83 14.77 -7.03
C PRO A 96 -13.85 14.38 -5.95
N VAL A 97 -15.07 14.09 -6.40
CA VAL A 97 -16.22 13.76 -5.52
C VAL A 97 -15.95 12.47 -4.75
#